data_AF-A0A6V7M235-F1
#
_entry.id   AF-A0A6V7M235-F1
#
_cell.length_a   1.000
_cell.length_b   1.000
_cell.length_c   1.000
_cell.angle_alpha   90.00
_cell.angle_beta   90.00
_cell.angle_gamma   90.00
#
_symmetry.space_group_name_H-M   'P 1'
#
loop_
_entity.id
_entity.type
_entity.pdbx_description
1 polymer ?
#
loop_
_entity_poly.entity_id
_entity_poly.type
_entity_poly.pdbx_seq_one_letter_code
_entity_poly.pdbx_strand_id
1 'polypeptide(L)'
;NQLPPFDVYGKLASDKEFCKSSNETKAKLTNLLESLLNVQESLLKNNSETKHLLSSTSKKANVEDEEEEDEEIPSSDSDDGKEDESDDEDDGDDDEADNDDDNTEEQSSKKRKRKTLEDFEKILSERQKKFKPYRDSVIQKWNDKTRLSSGNATKGSNQQSVIKQIEFVLNDKSKLIKRTQLKRSEYRIIGRESIDETDEDGRRTQEYEPEIYDDDDYYHQVLRELIEQKSADITDPIQLSKQWIQLQNMRNKMKRKIDTRATKGRRIRYNVHSKLVNFMAPIITNDTWSDLAKNELYKSLFGKTT
;
A
#
# COMPACT_ATOMS: atom_id res chain seq x y z
N ASN A 1 -13.10 -8.66 -5.63
CA ASN A 1 -12.77 -8.27 -7.01
C ASN A 1 -13.46 -9.20 -7.99
N GLN A 2 -14.41 -8.67 -8.77
CA GLN A 2 -15.16 -9.41 -9.80
C GLN A 2 -14.62 -9.14 -11.22
N LEU A 3 -13.41 -8.59 -11.30
CA LEU A 3 -12.77 -8.26 -12.57
C LEU A 3 -12.16 -9.53 -13.18
N PRO A 4 -12.17 -9.65 -14.52
CA PRO A 4 -11.50 -10.76 -15.19
C PRO A 4 -9.98 -10.68 -14.95
N PRO A 5 -9.30 -11.82 -14.78
CA PRO A 5 -7.86 -11.85 -14.57
C PRO A 5 -7.11 -11.34 -15.81
N PHE A 6 -5.88 -10.86 -15.60
CA PHE A 6 -5.04 -10.26 -16.65
C PHE A 6 -4.95 -11.11 -17.93
N ASP A 7 -4.89 -12.43 -17.79
CA ASP A 7 -4.76 -13.38 -18.91
C ASP A 7 -5.98 -13.42 -19.85
N VAL A 8 -7.14 -12.90 -19.41
CA VAL A 8 -8.37 -12.83 -20.21
C VAL A 8 -8.41 -11.57 -21.08
N TYR A 9 -7.56 -10.58 -20.80
CA TYR A 9 -7.51 -9.30 -21.53
C TYR A 9 -7.28 -9.50 -23.04
N GLY A 10 -6.41 -10.43 -23.44
CA GLY A 10 -6.15 -10.72 -24.86
C GLY A 10 -7.38 -11.22 -25.62
N LYS A 11 -8.27 -11.96 -24.94
CA LYS A 11 -9.53 -12.44 -25.51
C LYS A 11 -10.54 -11.29 -25.64
N LEU A 12 -10.57 -10.38 -24.67
CA LEU A 12 -11.45 -9.19 -24.68
C LEU A 12 -11.02 -8.14 -25.72
N ALA A 13 -9.72 -8.01 -25.98
CA ALA A 13 -9.17 -7.09 -26.97
C ALA A 13 -9.54 -7.43 -28.44
N SER A 14 -10.14 -8.59 -28.68
CA SER A 14 -10.66 -8.95 -30.01
C SER A 14 -12.00 -8.27 -30.33
N ASP A 15 -12.71 -7.81 -29.30
CA ASP A 15 -14.00 -7.13 -29.45
C ASP A 15 -13.81 -5.63 -29.74
N LYS A 16 -14.44 -5.16 -30.83
CA LYS A 16 -14.37 -3.77 -31.28
C LYS A 16 -15.04 -2.81 -30.31
N GLU A 17 -16.13 -3.23 -29.65
CA GLU A 17 -16.84 -2.40 -28.68
C GLU A 17 -15.99 -2.20 -27.42
N PHE A 18 -15.37 -3.28 -26.94
CA PHE A 18 -14.41 -3.23 -25.83
C PHE A 18 -13.22 -2.31 -26.14
N CYS A 19 -12.61 -2.41 -27.33
CA CYS A 19 -11.50 -1.53 -27.71
C CYS A 19 -11.91 -0.05 -27.76
N LYS A 20 -13.11 0.25 -28.29
CA LYS A 20 -13.62 1.62 -28.32
C LYS A 20 -13.82 2.17 -26.90
N SER A 21 -14.52 1.42 -26.04
CA SER A 21 -14.76 1.80 -24.64
C SER A 21 -13.46 1.94 -23.84
N SER A 22 -12.49 1.04 -24.06
CA SER A 22 -11.17 1.09 -23.45
C SER A 22 -10.41 2.36 -23.85
N ASN A 23 -10.43 2.74 -25.13
CA ASN A 23 -9.77 3.95 -25.61
C ASN A 23 -10.44 5.23 -25.09
N GLU A 24 -11.78 5.27 -25.03
CA GLU A 24 -12.51 6.37 -24.40
C GLU A 24 -12.18 6.50 -22.92
N THR A 25 -12.09 5.37 -22.21
CA THR A 25 -11.72 5.34 -20.78
C THR A 25 -10.28 5.81 -20.58
N LYS A 26 -9.34 5.37 -21.43
CA LYS A 26 -7.95 5.86 -21.41
C LYS A 26 -7.88 7.37 -21.62
N ALA A 27 -8.63 7.91 -22.58
CA ALA A 27 -8.68 9.36 -22.83
C ALA A 27 -9.25 10.15 -21.64
N LYS A 28 -10.33 9.64 -21.01
CA LYS A 28 -10.88 10.25 -19.78
C LYS A 28 -9.88 10.20 -18.64
N LEU A 29 -9.19 9.07 -18.46
CA LEU A 29 -8.18 8.88 -17.44
C LEU A 29 -6.96 9.79 -17.66
N THR A 30 -6.50 9.98 -18.90
CA THR A 30 -5.41 10.94 -19.18
C THR A 30 -5.80 12.37 -18.87
N ASN A 31 -7.04 12.77 -19.15
CA ASN A 31 -7.54 14.10 -18.79
C ASN A 31 -7.63 14.29 -17.27
N LEU A 32 -8.08 13.26 -16.54
CA LEU A 32 -8.12 13.27 -15.09
C LEU A 32 -6.71 13.40 -14.50
N LEU A 33 -5.74 12.63 -15.01
CA LEU A 33 -4.34 12.71 -14.57
C LEU A 33 -3.75 14.10 -14.83
N GLU A 34 -4.05 14.71 -15.98
CA GLU A 34 -3.61 16.07 -16.26
C GLU A 34 -4.23 17.09 -15.29
N SER A 35 -5.53 16.97 -15.01
CA SER A 35 -6.20 17.80 -14.00
C SER A 35 -5.58 17.63 -12.62
N LEU A 36 -5.28 16.40 -12.19
CA LEU A 36 -4.65 16.12 -10.90
C LEU A 36 -3.22 16.68 -10.83
N LEU A 37 -2.45 16.62 -11.91
CA LEU A 37 -1.13 17.24 -11.97
C LEU A 37 -1.21 18.76 -11.85
N ASN A 38 -2.21 19.39 -12.48
CA ASN A 38 -2.43 20.84 -12.38
C ASN A 38 -2.82 21.23 -10.94
N VAL A 39 -3.71 20.47 -10.31
CA VAL A 39 -4.08 20.68 -8.89
C VAL A 39 -2.85 20.54 -8.01
N GLN A 40 -2.03 19.51 -8.22
CA GLN A 40 -0.79 19.31 -7.47
C GLN A 40 0.17 20.49 -7.64
N GLU A 41 0.35 21.00 -8.86
CA GLU A 41 1.17 22.19 -9.11
C GLU A 41 0.64 23.40 -8.37
N SER A 42 -0.66 23.68 -8.45
CA SER A 42 -1.28 24.80 -7.74
C SER A 42 -1.10 24.69 -6.22
N LEU A 43 -1.30 23.51 -5.64
CA LEU A 43 -1.09 23.29 -4.21
C LEU A 43 0.37 23.52 -3.80
N LEU A 44 1.33 23.06 -4.61
CA LEU A 44 2.75 23.25 -4.34
C LEU A 44 3.21 24.71 -4.52
N LYS A 45 2.63 25.45 -5.47
CA LYS A 45 2.89 26.90 -5.67
C LYS A 45 2.36 27.75 -4.52
N ASN A 46 1.19 27.41 -4.01
CA ASN A 46 0.50 28.19 -2.97
C ASN A 46 1.17 28.07 -1.59
N ASN A 47 1.97 27.03 -1.37
CA ASN A 47 2.67 26.84 -0.11
C ASN A 47 4.14 27.28 -0.24
N SER A 48 4.54 28.25 0.61
CA SER A 48 5.89 28.85 0.59
C SER A 48 7.00 27.84 0.82
N GLU A 49 6.75 26.81 1.64
CA GLU A 49 7.73 25.76 1.92
C GLU A 49 7.95 24.83 0.73
N THR A 50 6.98 24.67 -0.18
CA THR A 50 7.05 23.71 -1.29
C THR A 50 7.24 24.34 -2.66
N LYS A 51 7.15 25.67 -2.78
CA LYS A 51 7.26 26.39 -4.06
C LYS A 51 8.56 26.10 -4.81
N HIS A 52 9.66 25.92 -4.08
CA HIS A 52 10.98 25.59 -4.63
C HIS A 52 11.04 24.20 -5.30
N LEU A 53 10.13 23.28 -4.97
CA LEU A 53 10.10 21.92 -5.55
C LEU A 53 9.63 21.91 -7.02
N LEU A 54 8.97 22.98 -7.46
CA LEU A 54 8.49 23.15 -8.82
C LEU A 54 9.47 23.86 -9.75
N SER A 55 10.50 24.52 -9.21
CA SER A 55 11.50 25.16 -10.07
C SER A 55 12.27 24.07 -10.82
N SER A 56 12.24 24.16 -12.15
CA SER A 56 13.13 23.37 -12.99
C SER A 56 14.53 23.92 -12.80
N THR A 57 15.39 23.19 -12.09
CA THR A 57 16.84 23.40 -12.12
C THR A 57 17.34 23.01 -13.53
N SER A 58 17.15 23.92 -14.48
CA SER A 58 17.86 23.96 -15.76
C SER A 58 19.04 24.92 -15.70
N LYS A 59 19.58 25.20 -14.51
CA LYS A 59 20.92 25.74 -14.32
C LYS A 59 21.81 24.61 -13.84
N LYS A 60 22.43 23.95 -14.81
CA LYS A 60 23.46 22.95 -14.61
C LYS A 60 24.66 23.66 -13.96
N ALA A 61 25.10 23.09 -12.85
CA ALA A 61 26.37 23.28 -12.17
C ALA A 61 27.48 23.84 -13.07
N ASN A 62 27.96 25.03 -12.72
CA ASN A 62 29.31 25.49 -13.03
C ASN A 62 29.68 26.59 -12.03
N VAL A 63 30.24 26.21 -10.88
CA VAL A 63 31.29 26.93 -10.15
C VAL A 63 31.95 25.86 -9.26
N GLU A 64 33.16 25.47 -9.66
CA GLU A 64 34.16 24.84 -8.79
C GLU A 64 34.78 25.93 -7.91
N ASP A 65 35.16 25.51 -6.69
CA ASP A 65 36.19 26.06 -5.80
C ASP A 65 36.09 27.52 -5.32
N GLU A 66 36.02 27.72 -4.00
CA GLU A 66 37.20 28.03 -3.18
C GLU A 66 36.82 28.16 -1.69
N GLU A 67 37.70 27.64 -0.84
CA GLU A 67 37.68 27.72 0.62
C GLU A 67 38.24 29.08 1.10
N GLU A 68 38.01 29.33 2.39
CA GLU A 68 38.77 30.18 3.33
C GLU A 68 38.33 31.64 3.60
N GLU A 69 38.18 31.85 4.91
CA GLU A 69 38.57 32.99 5.76
C GLU A 69 37.75 34.30 5.82
N ASP A 70 37.33 34.56 7.07
CA ASP A 70 37.29 35.82 7.84
C ASP A 70 37.19 37.15 7.07
N GLU A 71 36.25 38.01 7.49
CA GLU A 71 36.59 39.23 8.25
C GLU A 71 35.32 39.88 8.83
N GLU A 72 35.37 40.02 10.16
CA GLU A 72 34.94 41.15 10.99
C GLU A 72 33.67 41.97 10.67
N ILE A 73 32.85 42.03 11.72
CA ILE A 73 31.79 42.99 12.02
C ILE A 73 32.39 44.42 12.07
N PRO A 74 31.62 45.47 11.74
CA PRO A 74 31.25 46.33 12.87
C PRO A 74 29.78 46.75 12.89
N SER A 75 29.26 46.67 14.11
CA SER A 75 28.09 47.35 14.65
C SER A 75 28.09 48.84 14.33
N SER A 76 26.97 49.37 13.83
CA SER A 76 26.54 50.74 14.14
C SER A 76 25.03 50.90 14.06
N ASP A 77 24.47 51.06 15.24
CA ASP A 77 23.41 51.98 15.66
C ASP A 77 22.05 51.96 14.99
N SER A 78 21.07 51.74 15.86
CA SER A 78 19.65 51.80 15.62
C SER A 78 19.12 53.01 16.39
N ASP A 79 18.21 53.72 15.74
CA ASP A 79 16.99 54.26 16.34
C ASP A 79 16.96 55.70 16.89
N ASP A 80 15.92 56.35 16.37
CA ASP A 80 14.98 57.29 17.00
C ASP A 80 15.24 58.80 17.05
N GLY A 81 14.19 59.56 16.71
CA GLY A 81 14.12 61.01 16.91
C GLY A 81 13.22 61.85 16.00
N LYS A 82 11.90 61.54 15.94
CA LYS A 82 10.72 62.44 15.98
C LYS A 82 10.73 63.83 15.30
N GLU A 83 9.80 64.08 14.37
CA GLU A 83 8.54 64.88 14.48
C GLU A 83 8.69 66.36 14.09
N ASP A 84 8.00 66.81 13.03
CA ASP A 84 7.08 67.98 13.11
C ASP A 84 6.20 68.13 11.84
N GLU A 85 4.95 68.53 12.07
CA GLU A 85 3.86 68.77 11.09
C GLU A 85 3.76 70.26 10.67
N SER A 86 3.31 70.53 9.44
CA SER A 86 2.40 71.63 8.97
C SER A 86 2.50 71.72 7.43
N ASP A 87 1.45 71.45 6.64
CA ASP A 87 0.26 72.27 6.31
C ASP A 87 0.58 73.46 5.37
N ASP A 88 0.20 73.35 4.09
CA ASP A 88 -0.34 74.44 3.26
C ASP A 88 -0.70 73.97 1.83
N GLU A 89 -1.67 74.67 1.25
CA GLU A 89 -2.59 74.30 0.16
C GLU A 89 -2.06 74.41 -1.29
N ASP A 90 -2.81 73.74 -2.19
CA ASP A 90 -3.27 74.15 -3.54
C ASP A 90 -2.30 74.74 -4.58
N ASP A 91 -2.15 74.09 -5.74
CA ASP A 91 -2.71 74.57 -7.02
C ASP A 91 -2.39 73.58 -8.15
N GLY A 92 -3.33 73.43 -9.08
CA GLY A 92 -3.19 72.55 -10.24
C GLY A 92 -2.30 73.14 -11.35
N ASP A 93 -1.74 72.26 -12.16
CA ASP A 93 -1.59 72.52 -13.59
C ASP A 93 -1.52 71.21 -14.39
N ASP A 94 -2.19 71.25 -15.53
CA ASP A 94 -2.18 70.27 -16.61
C ASP A 94 -0.75 70.13 -17.16
N ASP A 95 -0.30 68.92 -17.49
CA ASP A 95 0.23 68.60 -18.83
C ASP A 95 0.81 67.18 -18.94
N GLU A 96 0.78 66.71 -20.18
CA GLU A 96 1.59 65.65 -20.80
C GLU A 96 0.94 64.27 -21.00
N ALA A 97 0.48 64.12 -22.23
CA ALA A 97 0.21 62.89 -22.96
C ALA A 97 1.39 61.91 -22.90
N ASP A 98 1.11 60.67 -22.48
CA ASP A 98 2.03 59.55 -22.66
C ASP A 98 1.44 58.55 -23.68
N ASN A 99 2.30 58.10 -24.58
CA ASN A 99 1.96 57.26 -25.73
C ASN A 99 1.69 55.82 -25.29
N ASP A 100 0.51 55.31 -25.64
CA ASP A 100 0.20 53.88 -25.69
C ASP A 100 1.08 53.19 -26.76
N ASP A 101 2.02 52.35 -26.34
CA ASP A 101 2.62 51.28 -27.18
C ASP A 101 2.37 49.92 -26.50
N ASP A 102 1.16 49.41 -26.69
CA ASP A 102 0.72 48.05 -26.34
C ASP A 102 1.38 47.06 -27.30
N ASN A 103 2.56 46.58 -26.95
CA ASN A 103 3.21 45.46 -27.64
C ASN A 103 2.72 44.13 -27.04
N THR A 104 1.49 43.76 -27.40
CA THR A 104 0.88 42.48 -27.10
C THR A 104 1.55 41.37 -27.94
N GLU A 105 2.64 40.79 -27.43
CA GLU A 105 3.21 39.57 -28.01
C GLU A 105 2.24 38.38 -27.80
N GLU A 106 1.42 38.12 -28.82
CA GLU A 106 0.65 36.89 -28.98
C GLU A 106 1.59 35.66 -28.99
N GLN A 107 1.76 35.02 -27.83
CA GLN A 107 2.33 33.68 -27.77
C GLN A 107 1.37 32.67 -28.42
N SER A 108 1.63 32.39 -29.70
CA SER A 108 1.06 31.27 -30.44
C SER A 108 1.11 29.98 -29.61
N SER A 109 -0.07 29.51 -29.18
CA SER A 109 -0.22 28.28 -28.42
C SER A 109 0.09 27.07 -29.30
N LYS A 110 1.37 26.68 -29.33
CA LYS A 110 1.79 25.39 -29.89
C LYS A 110 0.99 24.31 -29.15
N LYS A 111 0.02 23.70 -29.85
CA LYS A 111 -0.82 22.60 -29.34
C LYS A 111 0.07 21.60 -28.60
N ARG A 112 0.02 21.61 -27.27
CA ARG A 112 0.78 20.69 -26.43
C ARG A 112 0.43 19.28 -26.88
N LYS A 113 1.43 18.51 -27.30
CA LYS A 113 1.24 17.09 -27.63
C LYS A 113 0.59 16.42 -26.42
N ARG A 114 -0.47 15.65 -26.64
CA ARG A 114 -1.12 14.88 -25.57
C ARG A 114 -0.07 13.94 -24.97
N LYS A 115 0.14 14.06 -23.65
CA LYS A 115 1.05 13.20 -22.89
C LYS A 115 0.55 11.76 -22.94
N THR A 116 1.45 10.83 -23.16
CA THR A 116 1.17 9.40 -23.08
C THR A 116 1.16 8.94 -21.63
N LEU A 117 0.66 7.72 -21.35
CA LEU A 117 0.62 7.18 -19.99
C LEU A 117 2.02 7.05 -19.36
N GLU A 118 3.02 6.70 -20.17
CA GLU A 118 4.42 6.58 -19.76
C GLU A 118 5.03 7.94 -19.39
N ASP A 119 4.59 9.02 -20.05
CA ASP A 119 5.03 10.37 -19.71
C ASP A 119 4.53 10.78 -18.32
N PHE A 120 3.29 10.40 -17.96
CA PHE A 120 2.76 10.64 -16.61
C PHE A 120 3.56 9.90 -15.53
N GLU A 121 3.94 8.64 -15.78
CA GLU A 121 4.77 7.86 -14.85
C GLU A 121 6.11 8.54 -14.60
N LYS A 122 6.79 8.98 -15.66
CA LYS A 122 8.07 9.70 -15.55
C LYS A 122 7.93 10.98 -14.74
N ILE A 123 6.96 11.83 -15.07
CA ILE A 123 6.70 13.09 -14.36
C ILE A 123 6.42 12.84 -12.88
N LEU A 124 5.55 11.88 -12.55
CA LEU A 124 5.23 11.53 -11.18
C LEU A 124 6.45 11.02 -10.42
N SER A 125 7.28 10.18 -11.06
CA SER A 125 8.50 9.66 -10.45
C SER A 125 9.52 10.75 -10.13
N GLU A 126 9.71 11.72 -11.02
CA GLU A 126 10.62 12.85 -10.81
C GLU A 126 10.12 13.78 -9.71
N ARG A 127 8.82 14.11 -9.73
CA ARG A 127 8.19 14.90 -8.66
C ARG A 127 8.32 14.21 -7.31
N GLN A 128 8.07 12.90 -7.26
CA GLN A 128 8.18 12.13 -6.03
C GLN A 128 9.61 12.14 -5.49
N LYS A 129 10.62 12.04 -6.37
CA LYS A 129 12.04 12.15 -5.98
C LYS A 129 12.34 13.53 -5.37
N LYS A 130 11.86 14.62 -5.98
CA LYS A 130 12.03 15.99 -5.46
C LYS A 130 11.28 16.20 -4.13
N PHE A 131 10.09 15.62 -3.98
CA PHE A 131 9.26 15.78 -2.79
C PHE A 131 9.73 14.94 -1.59
N LYS A 132 10.43 13.83 -1.84
CA LYS A 132 10.93 12.91 -0.80
C LYS A 132 11.69 13.63 0.35
N PRO A 133 12.73 14.46 0.10
CA PRO A 133 13.47 15.12 1.19
C PRO A 133 12.59 16.07 2.02
N TYR A 134 11.70 16.82 1.38
CA TYR A 134 10.75 17.70 2.08
C TYR A 134 9.82 16.89 2.98
N ARG A 135 9.20 15.83 2.44
CA ARG A 135 8.34 14.91 3.20
C ARG A 135 9.08 14.35 4.42
N ASP A 136 10.30 13.86 4.23
CA ASP A 136 11.09 13.25 5.29
C ASP A 136 11.45 14.28 6.36
N SER A 137 11.84 15.50 5.98
CA SER A 137 12.08 16.61 6.91
C SER A 137 10.83 16.97 7.74
N VAL A 138 9.67 17.06 7.11
CA VAL A 138 8.39 17.37 7.78
C VAL A 138 8.01 16.26 8.76
N ILE A 139 8.11 14.99 8.37
CA ILE A 139 7.86 13.85 9.26
C ILE A 139 8.79 13.91 10.47
N GLN A 140 10.07 14.21 10.26
CA GLN A 140 11.04 14.31 11.34
C GLN A 140 10.71 15.48 12.28
N LYS A 141 10.39 16.67 11.76
CA LYS A 141 9.97 17.85 12.54
C LYS A 141 8.78 17.54 13.45
N TRP A 142 7.76 16.86 12.94
CA TRP A 142 6.56 16.51 13.74
C TRP A 142 6.82 15.38 14.73
N ASN A 143 7.65 14.40 14.37
CA ASN A 143 8.10 13.36 15.28
C ASN A 143 8.83 13.99 16.48
N ASP A 144 9.80 14.89 16.22
CA ASP A 144 10.58 15.53 17.28
C ASP A 144 9.70 16.43 18.16
N LYS A 145 8.78 17.20 17.57
CA LYS A 145 7.80 18.01 18.31
C LYS A 145 6.89 17.15 19.21
N THR A 146 6.41 16.02 18.72
CA THR A 146 5.54 15.11 19.49
C THR A 146 6.32 14.44 20.63
N ARG A 147 7.56 14.01 20.38
CA ARG A 147 8.44 13.45 21.41
C ARG A 147 8.72 14.44 22.54
N LEU A 148 8.98 15.71 22.20
CA LEU A 148 9.22 16.77 23.17
C LEU A 148 7.95 17.11 23.97
N SER A 149 6.79 17.19 23.31
CA SER A 149 5.52 17.51 23.96
C SER A 149 4.98 16.39 24.85
N SER A 150 5.35 15.13 24.59
CA SER A 150 4.79 13.98 25.31
C SER A 150 5.31 13.84 26.75
N GLY A 151 6.34 14.59 27.17
CA GLY A 151 6.85 14.70 28.56
C GLY A 151 7.41 13.41 29.21
N ASN A 152 6.99 12.26 28.72
CA ASN A 152 7.36 10.93 29.12
C ASN A 152 8.18 10.33 27.99
N ALA A 153 9.49 10.38 28.13
CA ALA A 153 10.36 9.43 27.46
C ALA A 153 9.96 8.03 27.92
N THR A 154 9.00 7.41 27.23
CA THR A 154 8.63 6.01 27.44
C THR A 154 9.92 5.20 27.29
N LYS A 155 10.48 4.75 28.42
CA LYS A 155 11.76 4.03 28.54
C LYS A 155 11.82 2.67 27.82
N GLY A 156 10.92 2.42 26.87
CA GLY A 156 10.85 1.18 26.10
C GLY A 156 10.32 1.31 24.66
N SER A 157 10.00 2.52 24.17
CA SER A 157 9.57 2.69 22.78
C SER A 157 10.76 3.06 21.90
N ASN A 158 10.88 2.41 20.73
CA ASN A 158 12.01 2.49 19.81
C ASN A 158 12.57 3.92 19.67
N GLN A 159 13.82 4.11 20.11
CA GLN A 159 14.54 5.40 20.04
C GLN A 159 14.93 5.83 18.62
N GLN A 160 14.46 5.10 17.59
CA GLN A 160 14.76 5.39 16.20
C GLN A 160 13.75 6.39 15.64
N SER A 161 14.23 7.33 14.81
CA SER A 161 13.37 8.23 14.02
C SER A 161 12.31 7.44 13.24
N VAL A 162 11.10 7.98 13.13
CA VAL A 162 9.99 7.37 12.38
C VAL A 162 10.41 6.98 10.95
N ILE A 163 11.26 7.77 10.30
CA ILE A 163 11.79 7.48 8.96
C ILE A 163 12.57 6.16 8.94
N LYS A 164 13.55 5.98 9.84
CA LYS A 164 14.32 4.73 9.97
C LYS A 164 13.43 3.52 10.26
N GLN A 165 12.37 3.71 11.04
CA GLN A 165 11.39 2.65 11.29
C GLN A 165 10.64 2.27 10.01
N ILE A 166 10.20 3.28 9.23
CA ILE A 166 9.56 3.07 7.93
C ILE A 166 10.53 2.35 6.98
N GLU A 167 11.78 2.78 6.89
CA GLU A 167 12.80 2.14 6.05
C GLU A 167 13.06 0.69 6.46
N PHE A 168 13.18 0.42 7.77
CA PHE A 168 13.36 -0.94 8.28
C PHE A 168 12.17 -1.84 7.93
N VAL A 169 10.94 -1.35 8.09
CA VAL A 169 9.73 -2.09 7.71
C VAL A 169 9.66 -2.32 6.21
N LEU A 170 10.03 -1.32 5.41
CA LEU A 170 10.04 -1.40 3.95
C LEU A 170 11.19 -2.22 3.38
N ASN A 171 12.21 -2.56 4.17
CA ASN A 171 13.35 -3.37 3.74
C ASN A 171 12.92 -4.73 3.16
N ASP A 172 11.85 -5.32 3.71
CA ASP A 172 11.24 -6.55 3.17
C ASP A 172 9.85 -6.30 2.57
N LYS A 173 9.77 -5.36 1.63
CA LYS A 173 8.53 -5.06 0.91
C LYS A 173 7.87 -6.30 0.30
N SER A 174 8.67 -7.26 -0.17
CA SER A 174 8.18 -8.48 -0.81
C SER A 174 7.32 -9.33 0.14
N LYS A 175 7.75 -9.47 1.39
CA LYS A 175 7.01 -10.21 2.43
C LYS A 175 5.78 -9.45 2.88
N LEU A 176 5.84 -8.12 2.94
CA LEU A 176 4.66 -7.30 3.24
C LEU A 176 3.57 -7.51 2.18
N ILE A 177 3.94 -7.46 0.90
CA ILE A 177 3.01 -7.69 -0.22
C ILE A 177 2.41 -9.11 -0.15
N LYS A 178 3.24 -10.13 0.06
CA LYS A 178 2.76 -11.52 0.20
C LYS A 178 1.77 -11.66 1.35
N ARG A 179 2.00 -10.97 2.46
CA ARG A 179 1.11 -11.03 3.64
C ARG A 179 -0.27 -10.45 3.36
N THR A 180 -0.37 -9.39 2.55
CA THR A 180 -1.65 -8.79 2.12
C THR A 180 -2.33 -9.56 1.00
N GLN A 181 -1.62 -10.43 0.29
CA GLN A 181 -2.17 -11.26 -0.79
C GLN A 181 -2.68 -12.62 -0.32
N LEU A 182 -2.64 -12.88 0.99
CA LEU A 182 -3.11 -14.14 1.57
C LEU A 182 -4.64 -14.17 1.58
N LYS A 183 -5.24 -15.19 0.96
CA LYS A 183 -6.69 -15.39 0.98
C LYS A 183 -7.14 -15.99 2.32
N ARG A 184 -7.57 -15.14 3.25
CA ARG A 184 -8.00 -15.56 4.59
C ARG A 184 -9.45 -16.02 4.66
N SER A 185 -10.33 -15.44 3.85
CA SER A 185 -11.77 -15.74 3.84
C SER A 185 -12.17 -16.71 2.72
N GLU A 186 -13.27 -17.44 2.97
CA GLU A 186 -13.86 -18.38 2.01
C GLU A 186 -14.74 -17.57 1.03
N TYR A 187 -14.18 -17.14 -0.10
CA TYR A 187 -14.95 -16.57 -1.21
C TYR A 187 -14.47 -17.09 -2.56
N ARG A 188 -15.40 -17.12 -3.51
CA ARG A 188 -15.15 -17.56 -4.89
C ARG A 188 -14.57 -16.42 -5.70
N ILE A 189 -13.43 -16.66 -6.32
CA ILE A 189 -12.83 -15.75 -7.31
C ILE A 189 -13.45 -16.09 -8.66
N ILE A 190 -14.02 -15.09 -9.35
CA ILE A 190 -14.62 -15.30 -10.67
C ILE A 190 -13.51 -15.63 -11.67
N GLY A 191 -13.74 -16.64 -12.51
CA GLY A 191 -12.76 -17.07 -13.52
C GLY A 191 -11.66 -18.00 -12.99
N ARG A 192 -11.66 -18.33 -11.69
CA ARG A 192 -10.77 -19.32 -11.10
C ARG A 192 -11.57 -20.45 -10.47
N GLU A 193 -11.16 -21.68 -10.72
CA GLU A 193 -11.75 -22.85 -10.05
C GLU A 193 -11.28 -22.86 -8.59
N SER A 194 -12.19 -23.14 -7.65
CA SER A 194 -11.84 -23.26 -6.24
C SER A 194 -11.04 -24.54 -6.06
N ILE A 195 -9.72 -24.39 -6.02
CA ILE A 195 -8.81 -25.48 -5.71
C ILE A 195 -8.79 -25.61 -4.19
N ASP A 196 -9.66 -26.46 -3.64
CA ASP A 196 -9.61 -26.86 -2.23
C ASP A 196 -8.48 -27.88 -2.02
N GLU A 197 -7.25 -27.47 -2.36
CA GLU A 197 -6.08 -28.26 -2.05
C GLU A 197 -5.85 -28.24 -0.54
N THR A 198 -5.82 -29.46 0.00
CA THR A 198 -5.44 -29.70 1.39
C THR A 198 -4.03 -30.28 1.35
N ASP A 199 -3.11 -29.64 2.07
CA ASP A 199 -1.75 -30.15 2.29
C ASP A 199 -1.82 -31.59 2.87
N GLU A 200 -0.73 -32.34 2.78
CA GLU A 200 -0.55 -33.73 3.24
C GLU A 200 -0.99 -33.97 4.71
N ASP A 201 -1.02 -32.90 5.52
CA ASP A 201 -1.49 -32.85 6.90
C ASP A 201 -3.01 -32.60 7.07
N GLY A 202 -3.77 -32.47 5.99
CA GLY A 202 -5.18 -32.07 5.99
C GLY A 202 -5.39 -30.57 6.27
N ARG A 203 -4.40 -29.73 5.96
CA ARG A 203 -4.43 -28.27 6.16
C ARG A 203 -4.86 -27.59 4.87
N ARG A 204 -5.76 -26.61 4.89
CA ARG A 204 -5.96 -25.77 3.69
C ARG A 204 -4.64 -25.11 3.32
N THR A 205 -4.19 -25.34 2.10
CA THR A 205 -2.99 -24.71 1.55
C THR A 205 -3.18 -23.20 1.58
N GLN A 206 -2.11 -22.45 1.91
CA GLN A 206 -2.18 -20.99 1.91
C GLN A 206 -2.25 -20.50 0.46
N GLU A 207 -3.45 -20.15 0.01
CA GLU A 207 -3.68 -19.54 -1.29
C GLU A 207 -3.23 -18.06 -1.26
N TYR A 208 -2.19 -17.76 -2.03
CA TYR A 208 -1.71 -16.38 -2.26
C TYR A 208 -2.17 -15.91 -3.63
N GLU A 209 -2.83 -14.75 -3.68
CA GLU A 209 -3.37 -14.19 -4.91
C GLU A 209 -2.93 -12.73 -5.08
N PRO A 210 -2.21 -12.40 -6.17
CA PRO A 210 -1.71 -11.05 -6.40
C PRO A 210 -2.78 -9.94 -6.42
N GLU A 211 -3.99 -10.29 -6.84
CA GLU A 211 -5.13 -9.38 -7.00
C GLU A 211 -5.95 -9.20 -5.71
N ILE A 212 -5.61 -9.92 -4.64
CA ILE A 212 -6.20 -9.75 -3.31
C ILE A 212 -5.37 -8.74 -2.51
N TYR A 213 -6.06 -7.81 -1.85
CA TYR A 213 -5.49 -6.96 -0.82
C TYR A 213 -6.29 -7.13 0.47
N ASP A 214 -5.65 -7.75 1.46
CA ASP A 214 -6.16 -8.03 2.80
C ASP A 214 -5.34 -7.24 3.83
N ASP A 215 -5.97 -6.23 4.43
CA ASP A 215 -5.40 -5.35 5.44
C ASP A 215 -5.79 -5.75 6.88
N ASP A 216 -6.39 -6.93 7.11
CA ASP A 216 -6.88 -7.34 8.43
C ASP A 216 -5.78 -7.27 9.51
N ASP A 217 -4.54 -7.60 9.17
CA ASP A 217 -3.43 -7.52 10.12
C ASP A 217 -3.15 -6.08 10.57
N TYR A 218 -3.25 -5.13 9.64
CA TYR A 218 -3.08 -3.70 9.90
C TYR A 218 -4.28 -3.17 10.69
N TYR A 219 -5.49 -3.50 10.26
CA TYR A 219 -6.71 -3.18 10.99
C TYR A 219 -6.65 -3.68 12.44
N HIS A 220 -6.26 -4.94 12.65
CA HIS A 220 -6.10 -5.50 13.99
C HIS A 220 -4.99 -4.81 14.79
N GLN A 221 -3.94 -4.29 14.15
CA GLN A 221 -2.91 -3.52 14.83
C GLN A 221 -3.46 -2.18 15.32
N VAL A 222 -4.11 -1.41 14.44
CA VAL A 222 -4.73 -0.12 14.79
C VAL A 222 -5.81 -0.29 15.85
N LEU A 223 -6.62 -1.33 15.74
CA LEU A 223 -7.66 -1.62 16.72
C LEU A 223 -7.07 -1.99 18.09
N ARG A 224 -5.98 -2.76 18.14
CA ARG A 224 -5.27 -3.04 19.40
C ARG A 224 -4.74 -1.76 20.04
N GLU A 225 -4.09 -0.91 19.26
CA GLU A 225 -3.55 0.37 19.73
C GLU A 225 -4.67 1.31 20.23
N LEU A 226 -5.80 1.37 19.53
CA LEU A 226 -6.98 2.13 19.95
C LEU A 226 -7.56 1.62 21.28
N ILE A 227 -7.64 0.31 21.46
CA ILE A 227 -8.12 -0.29 22.72
C ILE A 227 -7.12 0.00 23.84
N GLU A 228 -5.81 -0.13 23.58
CA GLU A 228 -4.76 0.15 24.55
C GLU A 228 -4.80 1.62 25.03
N GLN A 229 -4.94 2.57 24.11
CA GLN A 229 -5.12 3.99 24.43
C GLN A 229 -6.37 4.22 25.28
N LYS A 230 -7.52 3.64 24.91
CA LYS A 230 -8.75 3.75 25.72
C LYS A 230 -8.64 3.08 27.08
N SER A 231 -7.81 2.05 27.21
CA SER A 231 -7.59 1.33 28.46
C SER A 231 -6.68 2.09 29.43
N ALA A 232 -5.82 2.97 28.93
CA ALA A 232 -4.90 3.77 29.75
C ALA A 232 -5.62 4.74 30.68
N ASP A 233 -6.81 5.21 30.30
CA ASP A 233 -7.64 6.14 31.09
C ASP A 233 -8.57 5.42 32.09
N ILE A 234 -8.62 4.09 32.08
CA ILE A 234 -9.54 3.30 32.90
C ILE A 234 -8.85 2.85 34.20
N THR A 235 -9.34 3.37 35.33
CA THR A 235 -8.82 3.04 36.67
C THR A 235 -9.52 1.85 37.34
N ASP A 236 -10.66 1.39 36.80
CA ASP A 236 -11.44 0.27 37.35
C ASP A 236 -10.86 -1.10 36.95
N PRO A 237 -10.40 -1.94 37.92
CA PRO A 237 -9.81 -3.26 37.65
C PRO A 237 -10.72 -4.22 36.88
N ILE A 238 -12.05 -4.11 37.06
CA ILE A 238 -13.01 -5.03 36.44
C ILE A 238 -13.15 -4.72 34.95
N GLN A 239 -13.17 -3.43 34.58
CA GLN A 239 -13.24 -3.01 33.18
C GLN A 239 -11.94 -3.30 32.43
N LEU A 240 -10.80 -3.12 33.09
CA LEU A 240 -9.49 -3.47 32.55
C LEU A 240 -9.39 -4.97 32.23
N SER A 241 -9.90 -5.84 33.13
CA SER A 241 -9.92 -7.29 32.90
C SER A 241 -10.77 -7.69 31.69
N LYS A 242 -11.94 -7.05 31.49
CA LYS A 242 -12.82 -7.29 30.34
C LYS A 242 -12.16 -6.87 29.03
N GLN A 243 -11.47 -5.73 29.01
CA GLN A 243 -10.74 -5.26 27.83
C GLN A 243 -9.53 -6.14 27.51
N TRP A 244 -8.80 -6.63 28.52
CA TRP A 244 -7.72 -7.60 28.32
C TRP A 244 -8.21 -8.91 27.71
N ILE A 245 -9.37 -9.41 28.16
CA ILE A 245 -10.02 -10.60 27.57
C ILE A 245 -10.44 -10.32 26.12
N GLN A 246 -10.96 -9.13 25.82
CA GLN A 246 -11.25 -8.72 24.43
C GLN A 246 -9.97 -8.71 23.58
N LEU A 247 -8.90 -8.05 24.03
CA LEU A 247 -7.60 -8.03 23.35
C LEU A 247 -7.05 -9.44 23.12
N GLN A 248 -7.16 -10.33 24.10
CA GLN A 248 -6.71 -11.71 23.97
C GLN A 248 -7.58 -12.53 23.00
N ASN A 249 -8.89 -12.29 22.98
CA ASN A 249 -9.79 -12.88 22.00
C ASN A 249 -9.51 -12.37 20.58
N MET A 250 -9.14 -11.10 20.43
CA MET A 250 -8.69 -10.52 19.15
C MET A 250 -7.32 -11.05 18.71
N ARG A 251 -6.48 -11.47 19.67
CA ARG A 251 -5.20 -12.16 19.40
C ARG A 251 -5.38 -13.62 18.99
N ASN A 252 -6.58 -14.17 19.12
CA ASN A 252 -6.88 -15.48 18.55
C ASN A 252 -6.80 -15.35 17.03
N LYS A 253 -5.62 -15.66 16.49
CA LYS A 253 -5.42 -16.01 15.08
C LYS A 253 -6.60 -16.87 14.69
N MET A 254 -7.29 -16.48 13.62
CA MET A 254 -8.42 -17.23 13.05
C MET A 254 -8.12 -18.71 13.20
N LYS A 255 -8.88 -19.37 14.10
CA LYS A 255 -8.53 -20.74 14.53
C LYS A 255 -8.54 -21.56 13.26
N ARG A 256 -7.36 -22.08 12.90
CA ARG A 256 -7.20 -22.89 11.68
C ARG A 256 -8.28 -23.96 11.73
N LYS A 257 -9.07 -24.07 10.65
CA LYS A 257 -10.12 -25.07 10.51
C LYS A 257 -9.43 -26.44 10.39
N ILE A 258 -8.99 -26.95 11.53
CA ILE A 258 -8.34 -28.25 11.67
C ILE A 258 -9.48 -29.25 11.77
N ASP A 259 -9.45 -30.26 10.91
CA ASP A 259 -10.39 -31.37 11.01
C ASP A 259 -10.14 -32.13 12.32
N THR A 260 -10.94 -31.82 13.33
CA THR A 260 -10.88 -32.46 14.66
C THR A 260 -11.37 -33.91 14.64
N ARG A 261 -11.98 -34.40 13.54
CA ARG A 261 -12.23 -35.84 13.34
C ARG A 261 -11.02 -36.54 12.73
N ALA A 262 -10.14 -35.83 12.04
CA ALA A 262 -8.87 -36.40 11.59
C ALA A 262 -7.87 -36.58 12.73
N THR A 263 -8.01 -35.84 13.84
CA THR A 263 -7.15 -36.04 15.00
C THR A 263 -7.52 -37.34 15.72
N LYS A 264 -6.49 -38.08 16.17
CA LYS A 264 -6.63 -39.34 16.92
C LYS A 264 -7.36 -40.46 16.15
N GLY A 265 -7.25 -40.49 14.81
CA GLY A 265 -7.65 -41.63 13.99
C GLY A 265 -9.16 -41.87 13.85
N ARG A 266 -10.02 -40.86 14.13
CA ARG A 266 -11.48 -41.00 13.97
C ARG A 266 -11.96 -40.88 12.51
N ARG A 267 -11.09 -40.43 11.60
CA ARG A 267 -11.29 -40.42 10.15
C ARG A 267 -10.11 -41.13 9.46
N ILE A 268 -10.42 -42.00 8.50
CA ILE A 268 -9.40 -42.69 7.68
C ILE A 268 -8.75 -41.66 6.75
N ARG A 269 -7.41 -41.63 6.73
CA ARG A 269 -6.62 -40.82 5.80
C ARG A 269 -5.86 -41.74 4.86
N TYR A 270 -5.91 -41.43 3.57
CA TYR A 270 -5.17 -42.16 2.54
C TYR A 270 -3.77 -41.56 2.36
N ASN A 271 -2.96 -41.63 3.42
CA ASN A 271 -1.56 -41.20 3.38
C ASN A 271 -0.65 -42.43 3.34
N VAL A 272 0.36 -42.41 2.49
CA VAL A 272 1.33 -43.50 2.37
C VAL A 272 2.28 -43.46 3.57
N HIS A 273 2.21 -44.48 4.45
CA HIS A 273 3.14 -44.60 5.56
C HIS A 273 4.44 -45.25 5.10
N SER A 274 5.52 -44.48 4.96
CA SER A 274 6.82 -44.94 4.45
C SER A 274 7.35 -46.20 5.16
N LYS A 275 7.17 -46.32 6.48
CA LYS A 275 7.58 -47.50 7.26
C LYS A 275 6.76 -48.77 6.98
N LEU A 276 5.56 -48.63 6.41
CA LEU A 276 4.66 -49.74 6.08
C LEU A 276 4.71 -50.11 4.59
N VAL A 277 5.41 -49.32 3.77
CA VAL A 277 5.66 -49.66 2.36
C VAL A 277 6.54 -50.90 2.31
N ASN A 278 6.17 -51.88 1.48
CA ASN A 278 6.86 -53.16 1.33
C ASN A 278 6.98 -54.00 2.62
N PHE A 279 6.06 -53.82 3.58
CA PHE A 279 6.10 -54.56 4.84
C PHE A 279 6.00 -56.09 4.65
N MET A 280 5.18 -56.54 3.69
CA MET A 280 5.05 -57.95 3.32
C MET A 280 4.88 -58.10 1.81
N ALA A 281 5.46 -59.17 1.25
CA ALA A 281 5.18 -59.58 -0.12
C ALA A 281 3.82 -60.29 -0.19
N PRO A 282 3.04 -60.13 -1.29
CA PRO A 282 1.78 -60.84 -1.46
C PRO A 282 1.97 -62.36 -1.48
N ILE A 283 1.21 -63.08 -0.65
CA ILE A 283 1.21 -64.56 -0.63
C ILE A 283 0.09 -65.04 -1.55
N ILE A 284 0.47 -65.60 -2.70
CA ILE A 284 -0.45 -66.07 -3.75
C ILE A 284 -0.76 -67.58 -3.67
N THR A 285 -0.11 -68.31 -2.76
CA THR A 285 -0.11 -69.79 -2.73
C THR A 285 -1.19 -70.41 -1.85
N ASN A 286 -2.00 -69.59 -1.15
CA ASN A 286 -2.97 -70.08 -0.17
C ASN A 286 -4.38 -70.29 -0.77
N ASP A 287 -4.47 -70.22 -2.10
CA ASP A 287 -5.72 -70.27 -2.80
C ASP A 287 -6.02 -71.69 -3.29
N THR A 288 -6.92 -72.37 -2.58
CA THR A 288 -7.28 -73.76 -2.88
C THR A 288 -8.32 -73.87 -3.99
N TRP A 289 -9.02 -72.78 -4.32
CA TRP A 289 -10.12 -72.76 -5.29
C TRP A 289 -9.76 -71.92 -6.52
N SER A 290 -10.14 -72.41 -7.69
CA SER A 290 -10.04 -71.62 -8.93
C SER A 290 -10.95 -70.39 -8.86
N ASP A 291 -10.50 -69.28 -9.45
CA ASP A 291 -11.30 -68.05 -9.57
C ASP A 291 -12.66 -68.29 -10.25
N LEU A 292 -12.77 -69.27 -11.14
CA LEU A 292 -14.05 -69.65 -11.76
C LEU A 292 -15.04 -70.21 -10.74
N ALA A 293 -14.58 -71.12 -9.86
CA ALA A 293 -15.40 -71.72 -8.82
C ALA A 293 -15.85 -70.68 -7.79
N LYS A 294 -14.97 -69.74 -7.43
CA LYS A 294 -15.32 -68.62 -6.54
C LYS A 294 -16.37 -67.71 -7.16
N ASN A 295 -16.18 -67.33 -8.42
CA ASN A 295 -17.12 -66.46 -9.11
C ASN A 295 -18.50 -67.11 -9.28
N GLU A 296 -18.56 -68.41 -9.56
CA GLU A 296 -19.82 -69.16 -9.60
C GLU A 296 -20.50 -69.21 -8.23
N LEU A 297 -19.73 -69.48 -7.17
CA LEU A 297 -20.23 -69.45 -5.80
C LEU A 297 -20.76 -68.07 -5.42
N TYR A 298 -20.02 -66.99 -5.70
CA TYR A 298 -20.46 -65.62 -5.38
C TYR A 298 -21.70 -65.21 -6.18
N LYS A 299 -21.84 -65.67 -7.43
CA LYS A 299 -23.06 -65.47 -8.23
C LYS A 299 -24.24 -66.28 -7.71
N SER A 300 -23.98 -67.41 -7.05
CA SER A 300 -24.99 -68.24 -6.41
C SER A 300 -25.33 -67.77 -4.99
N LEU A 301 -24.51 -66.89 -4.38
CA LEU A 301 -24.71 -66.40 -3.02
C LEU A 301 -25.82 -65.33 -3.03
N PHE A 302 -26.87 -65.56 -2.24
CA PHE A 302 -28.03 -64.67 -2.10
C PHE A 302 -28.84 -64.39 -3.37
N GLY A 303 -29.17 -65.45 -4.12
CA GLY A 303 -30.29 -65.48 -5.06
C GLY A 303 -30.11 -64.67 -6.35
N LYS A 304 -30.61 -65.21 -7.46
CA LYS A 304 -30.78 -64.45 -8.70
C LYS A 304 -31.84 -63.40 -8.45
N THR A 305 -31.49 -62.12 -8.55
CA THR A 305 -32.50 -61.08 -8.78
C THR A 305 -33.21 -61.44 -10.09
N THR A 306 -34.43 -61.97 -9.97
CA THR A 306 -35.41 -62.03 -11.07
C THR A 306 -35.64 -60.65 -11.65
#